data_AF-D9UHL3-F1
#
_entry.id   AF-D9UHL3-F1
#
_cell.length_a   1.000
_cell.length_b   1.000
_cell.length_c   1.000
_cell.angle_alpha   90.00
_cell.angle_beta   90.00
_cell.angle_gamma   90.00
#
_symmetry.space_group_name_H-M   'P 1'
#
loop_
_entity.id
_entity.type
_entity.pdbx_description
1 polymer ?
#
loop_
_entity_poly.entity_id
_entity_poly.type
_entity_poly.pdbx_seq_one_letter_code
_entity_poly.pdbx_strand_id
1 'polypeptide(L)'
;MAPSTVVPMTQTSRPVTAPRRDAVLDTASPAARSLAPPPRSAAVVNAEIRALWCAGGRLAEERRGEYEALLAEWSAALRAEVVTAA
;
A
#
# COMPACT_ATOMS: atom_id res chain seq x y z
N MET A 1 57.59 -33.75 -8.52
CA MET A 1 56.60 -33.04 -7.67
C MET A 1 56.67 -31.57 -8.08
N ALA A 2 55.78 -31.12 -8.96
CA ALA A 2 55.84 -29.77 -9.53
C ALA A 2 55.15 -28.75 -8.60
N PRO A 3 55.65 -27.51 -8.47
CA PRO A 3 54.98 -26.49 -7.68
C PRO A 3 53.75 -25.95 -8.43
N SER A 4 52.60 -25.90 -7.74
CA SER A 4 51.38 -25.28 -8.25
C SER A 4 51.52 -23.76 -8.22
N THR A 5 51.62 -23.14 -9.40
CA THR A 5 51.53 -21.69 -9.57
C THR A 5 50.07 -21.28 -9.44
N VAL A 6 49.71 -20.66 -8.31
CA VAL A 6 48.43 -19.96 -8.16
C VAL A 6 48.57 -18.56 -8.75
N VAL A 7 47.88 -18.32 -9.86
CA VAL A 7 47.75 -17.00 -10.48
C VAL A 7 46.86 -16.13 -9.59
N PRO A 8 47.28 -14.94 -9.15
CA PRO A 8 46.37 -14.01 -8.48
C PRO A 8 45.41 -13.41 -9.51
N MET A 9 44.13 -13.76 -9.44
CA MET A 9 43.08 -13.06 -10.17
C MET A 9 42.94 -11.65 -9.58
N THR A 10 43.36 -10.64 -10.34
CA THR A 10 43.16 -9.24 -10.02
C THR A 10 41.67 -8.91 -10.08
N GLN A 11 41.02 -8.84 -8.91
CA GLN A 11 39.66 -8.34 -8.79
C GLN A 11 39.69 -6.81 -8.89
N THR A 12 39.62 -6.31 -10.12
CA THR A 12 39.39 -4.88 -10.41
C THR A 12 37.97 -4.54 -9.96
N SER A 13 37.84 -4.01 -8.76
CA SER A 13 36.60 -3.37 -8.30
C SER A 13 36.44 -2.05 -9.05
N ARG A 14 35.59 -2.04 -10.08
CA ARG A 14 35.17 -0.79 -10.72
C ARG A 14 34.17 -0.09 -9.79
N PRO A 15 34.34 1.20 -9.47
CA PRO A 15 33.31 1.92 -8.73
C PRO A 15 32.05 2.01 -9.59
N VAL A 16 30.93 1.57 -9.03
CA VAL A 16 29.60 1.79 -9.61
C VAL A 16 29.27 3.27 -9.48
N THR A 17 29.56 4.05 -10.52
CA THR A 17 29.01 5.40 -10.67
C THR A 17 27.52 5.24 -10.93
N ALA A 18 26.72 5.23 -9.86
CA ALA A 18 25.28 5.36 -9.97
C ALA A 18 24.96 6.78 -10.46
N PRO A 19 24.15 6.96 -11.52
CA PRO A 19 23.67 8.28 -11.88
C PRO A 19 22.83 8.84 -10.74
N ARG A 20 23.16 10.08 -10.38
CA ARG A 20 22.46 10.92 -9.40
C ARG A 20 20.96 10.90 -9.72
N ARG A 21 20.15 10.46 -8.75
CA ARG A 21 18.68 10.56 -8.79
C ARG A 21 18.27 12.02 -8.64
N ASP A 22 18.60 12.86 -9.62
CA ASP A 22 17.97 14.17 -9.75
C ASP A 22 16.66 13.99 -10.53
N ALA A 23 15.62 14.66 -10.06
CA ALA A 23 14.31 14.84 -10.68
C ALA A 23 13.43 13.58 -10.75
N VAL A 24 12.57 13.40 -9.74
CA VAL A 24 11.13 13.69 -9.84
C VAL A 24 10.61 13.71 -8.41
N LEU A 25 10.73 14.88 -7.78
CA LEU A 25 9.72 15.29 -6.81
C LEU A 25 8.63 15.98 -7.64
N ASP A 26 7.78 15.18 -8.28
CA ASP A 26 6.42 15.62 -8.61
C ASP A 26 5.75 15.86 -7.26
N THR A 27 5.95 17.08 -6.75
CA THR A 27 5.29 17.55 -5.54
C THR A 27 3.88 17.92 -5.97
N ALA A 28 3.06 16.89 -6.22
CA ALA A 28 1.63 17.04 -6.23
C ALA A 28 1.25 17.75 -4.91
N SER A 29 0.82 19.01 -5.05
CA SER A 29 0.55 19.90 -3.94
C SER A 29 -0.30 19.19 -2.88
N PRO A 30 0.10 19.16 -1.59
CA PRO A 30 -0.67 18.52 -0.53
C PRO A 30 -2.09 19.11 -0.38
N ALA A 31 -2.30 20.32 -0.89
CA ALA A 31 -3.61 20.97 -0.93
C ALA A 31 -4.62 20.23 -1.82
N ALA A 32 -4.18 19.62 -2.94
CA ALA A 32 -5.08 18.87 -3.83
C ALA A 32 -5.59 17.57 -3.19
N ARG A 33 -4.79 16.95 -2.29
CA ARG A 33 -5.23 15.79 -1.50
C ARG A 33 -6.27 16.13 -0.44
N SER A 34 -6.36 17.40 -0.03
CA SER A 34 -7.30 17.85 1.01
C SER A 34 -8.69 18.20 0.47
N LEU A 35 -8.90 18.20 -0.84
CA LEU A 35 -10.21 18.47 -1.44
C LEU A 35 -11.12 17.23 -1.50
N ALA A 36 -10.59 16.04 -1.16
CA ALA A 36 -11.41 14.87 -0.98
C ALA A 36 -12.24 15.02 0.32
N PRO A 37 -13.54 14.68 0.30
CA PRO A 37 -14.32 14.64 1.53
C PRO A 37 -13.63 13.73 2.56
N PRO A 38 -13.71 14.06 3.86
CA PRO A 38 -13.08 13.26 4.90
C PRO A 38 -13.55 11.80 4.79
N PRO A 39 -12.65 10.82 4.90
CA PRO A 39 -13.03 9.42 4.82
C PRO A 39 -14.06 9.09 5.91
N ARG A 40 -15.07 8.27 5.56
CA ARG A 40 -16.02 7.76 6.57
C ARG A 40 -15.24 6.99 7.63
N SER A 41 -15.63 7.12 8.91
CA SER A 41 -15.00 6.37 9.99
C SER A 41 -15.22 4.87 9.83
N ALA A 42 -14.23 4.08 10.25
CA ALA A 42 -14.26 2.62 10.18
C ALA A 42 -15.46 2.03 10.95
N ALA A 43 -15.87 2.68 12.04
CA ALA A 43 -17.05 2.29 12.82
C ALA A 43 -18.36 2.36 12.00
N VAL A 44 -18.51 3.38 11.16
CA VAL A 44 -19.71 3.59 10.32
C VAL A 44 -19.77 2.53 9.23
N VAL A 45 -18.67 2.32 8.50
CA VAL A 45 -18.60 1.31 7.44
C VAL A 45 -18.82 -0.10 8.00
N ASN A 46 -18.31 -0.40 9.20
CA ASN A 46 -18.55 -1.67 9.88
C ASN A 46 -20.03 -1.88 10.27
N ALA A 47 -20.75 -0.82 10.63
CA ALA A 47 -22.18 -0.91 10.91
C ALA A 47 -22.99 -1.23 9.62
N GLU A 48 -22.61 -0.66 8.48
CA GLU A 48 -23.21 -0.96 7.18
C GLU A 48 -22.94 -2.41 6.73
N ILE A 49 -21.71 -2.92 6.92
CA ILE A 49 -21.38 -4.34 6.67
C ILE A 49 -22.27 -5.27 7.50
N ARG A 50 -22.49 -4.95 8.78
CA ARG A 50 -23.37 -5.74 9.66
C ARG A 50 -24.84 -5.65 9.24
N ALA A 51 -25.32 -4.47 8.87
CA ALA A 51 -26.67 -4.28 8.38
C ALA A 51 -26.92 -5.08 7.08
N LEU A 52 -25.93 -5.07 6.18
CA LEU A 52 -25.93 -5.87 4.97
C LEU A 52 -26.11 -7.36 5.33
N TRP A 53 -25.32 -7.89 6.27
CA TRP A 53 -25.42 -9.26 6.80
C TRP A 53 -26.77 -9.59 7.45
N CYS A 54 -27.34 -8.68 8.24
CA CYS A 54 -28.66 -8.88 8.84
C CYS A 54 -29.80 -8.87 7.81
N ALA A 55 -29.62 -8.19 6.67
CA ALA A 55 -30.64 -8.01 5.64
C ALA A 55 -30.78 -9.20 4.66
N GLY A 56 -30.00 -10.28 4.78
CA GLY A 56 -30.18 -11.42 3.90
C GLY A 56 -29.28 -12.60 4.24
N GLY A 57 -29.86 -13.68 4.77
CA GLY A 57 -29.17 -14.96 5.01
C GLY A 57 -28.60 -15.66 3.76
N ARG A 58 -28.62 -15.00 2.59
CA ARG A 58 -28.03 -15.43 1.32
C ARG A 58 -27.48 -14.20 0.56
N LEU A 59 -26.48 -13.52 1.11
CA LEU A 59 -25.80 -12.36 0.51
C LEU A 59 -24.77 -12.70 -0.58
N ALA A 60 -24.64 -13.97 -0.94
CA ALA A 60 -23.37 -14.47 -1.43
C ALA A 60 -23.02 -14.05 -2.87
N GLU A 61 -23.99 -13.74 -3.73
CA GLU A 61 -23.72 -13.36 -5.12
C GLU A 61 -24.27 -11.99 -5.51
N GLU A 62 -25.54 -11.65 -5.26
CA GLU A 62 -26.08 -10.38 -5.79
C GLU A 62 -25.50 -9.13 -5.10
N ARG A 63 -25.09 -9.24 -3.83
CA ARG A 63 -24.55 -8.12 -3.03
C ARG A 63 -23.08 -8.26 -2.70
N ARG A 64 -22.38 -9.19 -3.35
CA ARG A 64 -20.93 -9.38 -3.16
C ARG A 64 -20.14 -8.13 -3.54
N GLY A 65 -20.49 -7.46 -4.63
CA GLY A 65 -19.83 -6.21 -5.04
C GLY A 65 -20.00 -5.07 -4.02
N GLU A 66 -21.17 -4.97 -3.39
CA GLU A 66 -21.44 -3.99 -2.34
C GLU A 66 -20.62 -4.30 -1.07
N TYR A 67 -20.55 -5.57 -0.69
CA TYR A 67 -19.71 -6.03 0.42
C TYR A 67 -18.22 -5.77 0.17
N GLU A 68 -17.71 -6.06 -1.04
CA GLU A 68 -16.32 -5.84 -1.42
C GLU A 68 -15.96 -4.35 -1.41
N ALA A 69 -16.87 -3.49 -1.89
CA ALA A 69 -16.71 -2.05 -1.82
C ALA A 69 -16.65 -1.55 -0.37
N LEU A 70 -17.56 -2.01 0.49
CA LEU A 70 -17.56 -1.67 1.92
C LEU A 70 -16.31 -2.17 2.65
N LEU A 71 -15.80 -3.37 2.31
CA LEU A 71 -14.54 -3.88 2.88
C LEU A 71 -13.33 -3.04 2.47
N ALA A 72 -13.24 -2.64 1.20
CA ALA A 72 -12.16 -1.80 0.71
C ALA A 72 -12.16 -0.44 1.41
N GLU A 73 -13.35 0.15 1.58
CA GLU A 73 -13.52 1.41 2.30
C GLU A 73 -13.20 1.30 3.78
N TRP A 74 -13.68 0.24 4.46
CA TRP A 74 -13.36 -0.02 5.86
C TRP A 74 -11.86 -0.15 6.07
N SER A 75 -11.16 -0.87 5.17
CA SER A 75 -9.71 -1.02 5.19
C SER A 75 -8.97 0.33 5.04
N ALA A 76 -9.48 1.21 4.19
CA ALA A 76 -8.92 2.55 4.01
C ALA A 76 -9.17 3.44 5.24
N ALA A 77 -10.38 3.43 5.79
CA ALA A 77 -10.76 4.16 7.00
C ALA A 77 -9.91 3.73 8.20
N LEU A 78 -9.74 2.42 8.40
CA LEU A 78 -8.95 1.87 9.51
C LEU A 78 -7.48 2.28 9.41
N ARG A 79 -6.89 2.28 8.20
CA ARG A 79 -5.52 2.79 7.99
C ARG A 79 -5.41 4.28 8.29
N ALA A 80 -6.40 5.08 7.89
CA ALA A 80 -6.40 6.52 8.18
C ALA A 80 -6.53 6.81 9.68
N GLU A 81 -7.37 6.05 10.40
CA GLU A 81 -7.53 6.16 11.85
C GLU A 81 -6.26 5.73 12.61
N VAL A 82 -5.63 4.60 12.22
CA VAL A 82 -4.38 4.13 12.82
C VAL A 82 -3.24 5.13 12.63
N VAL A 83 -3.12 5.74 11.45
CA VAL A 83 -2.12 6.79 11.19
C VAL A 83 -2.36 8.04 12.04
N THR A 84 -3.61 8.34 12.38
CA THR A 84 -3.95 9.50 13.22
C THR A 84 -3.69 9.24 14.72
N ALA A 85 -3.65 7.97 15.13
CA ALA A 85 -3.50 7.56 16.52
C ALA A 85 -2.05 7.23 16.94
N ALA A 86 -1.08 7.21 16.02
CA ALA A 86 0.34 6.88 16.26
C ALA A 86 1.21 8.15 16.36
#